data_AF-A0A9P6AH10-F1
#
_entry.id   AF-A0A9P6AH10-F1
#
_cell.length_a   1.000
_cell.length_b   1.000
_cell.length_c   1.000
_cell.angle_alpha   90.00
_cell.angle_beta   90.00
_cell.angle_gamma   90.00
#
_symmetry.space_group_name_H-M   'P 1'
#
loop_
_entity.id
_entity.type
_entity.pdbx_description
1 polymer ?
#
loop_
_entity_poly.entity_id
_entity_poly.type
_entity_poly.pdbx_seq_one_letter_code
_entity_poly.pdbx_strand_id
1 'polypeptide(L)'
;MLESTLKFHSVIEAMTQNHENRLCEFKLLDEDWDIITQLKTFSRFYLAPIFKQATLLFSVKDTPNLANVIPVMDSIDSALSLSNTEKKYNDSICLGVSLARQTLNRYYSKTDTSDTYQVAMLLHPRYKSVYWKEHDWETKWIAVGIKIAHRIY
;
A
#
# COMPACT_ATOMS: atom_id res chain seq x y z
N MET A 1 -3.27 14.48 -9.36
CA MET A 1 -3.17 15.59 -8.38
C MET A 1 -1.74 16.11 -8.30
N LEU A 2 -0.78 15.40 -7.67
CA LEU A 2 0.60 15.89 -7.49
C LEU A 2 1.31 16.29 -8.80
N GLU A 3 1.14 15.53 -9.88
CA GLU A 3 1.69 15.89 -11.20
C GLU A 3 1.08 17.19 -11.75
N SER A 4 -0.22 17.41 -11.52
CA SER A 4 -0.91 18.63 -11.92
C SER A 4 -0.43 19.82 -11.08
N THR A 5 -0.27 19.64 -9.76
CA THR A 5 0.21 20.68 -8.85
C THR A 5 1.60 21.18 -9.28
N LEU A 6 2.51 20.27 -9.61
CA LEU A 6 3.85 20.64 -10.10
C LEU A 6 3.82 21.27 -11.51
N LYS A 7 2.92 20.82 -12.38
CA LYS A 7 2.74 21.41 -13.71
C LYS A 7 2.27 22.87 -13.63
N PHE A 8 1.42 23.18 -12.66
CA PHE A 8 0.84 24.51 -12.48
C PHE A 8 1.53 25.33 -11.39
N HIS A 9 2.76 24.98 -11.00
CA HIS A 9 3.51 25.66 -9.93
C HIS A 9 3.52 27.19 -10.11
N SER A 10 3.96 27.71 -11.27
CA SER A 10 4.01 29.14 -11.55
C SER A 10 2.64 29.84 -11.48
N VAL A 11 1.57 29.13 -11.86
CA VAL A 11 0.20 29.65 -11.79
C VAL A 11 -0.28 29.70 -10.35
N ILE A 12 0.00 28.65 -9.55
CA ILE A 12 -0.36 28.59 -8.14
C ILE A 12 0.37 29.69 -7.36
N GLU A 13 1.64 29.93 -7.64
CA GLU A 13 2.39 31.04 -7.04
C GLU A 13 1.82 32.40 -7.41
N ALA A 14 1.55 32.65 -8.71
CA ALA A 14 0.96 33.91 -9.15
C ALA A 14 -0.43 34.15 -8.51
N MET A 15 -1.24 33.10 -8.38
CA MET A 15 -2.56 33.19 -7.76
C MET A 15 -2.51 33.44 -6.26
N THR A 16 -1.58 32.81 -5.54
CA THR A 16 -1.44 32.96 -4.08
C THR A 16 -0.73 34.25 -3.70
N GLN A 17 0.10 34.83 -4.57
CA GLN A 17 0.75 36.12 -4.32
C GLN A 17 -0.19 37.33 -4.53
N ASN A 18 -1.24 37.19 -5.34
CA ASN A 18 -2.19 38.28 -5.55
C ASN A 18 -3.15 38.43 -4.35
N HIS A 19 -3.03 39.54 -3.63
CA HIS A 19 -3.88 39.87 -2.47
C HIS A 19 -5.38 39.97 -2.80
N GLU A 20 -5.75 40.30 -4.04
CA GLU A 20 -7.15 40.36 -4.49
C GLU A 20 -7.82 38.98 -4.46
N ASN A 21 -7.04 37.92 -4.66
CA ASN A 21 -7.55 36.55 -4.69
C ASN A 21 -7.90 36.03 -3.29
N ARG A 22 -7.46 36.70 -2.21
CA ARG A 22 -7.62 36.25 -0.81
C ARG A 22 -7.08 34.83 -0.55
N LEU A 23 -6.07 34.41 -1.32
CA LEU A 23 -5.43 33.09 -1.23
C LEU A 23 -4.01 33.14 -0.66
N CYS A 24 -3.57 34.30 -0.16
CA CYS A 24 -2.21 34.48 0.34
C CYS A 24 -1.86 33.58 1.52
N GLU A 25 -2.85 33.19 2.33
CA GLU A 25 -2.66 32.26 3.45
C GLU A 25 -2.30 30.83 3.00
N PHE A 26 -2.60 30.47 1.75
CA PHE A 26 -2.28 29.15 1.17
C PHE A 26 -0.99 29.16 0.35
N LYS A 27 -0.19 30.23 0.46
CA LYS A 27 1.10 30.28 -0.21
C LYS A 27 2.01 29.21 0.38
N LEU A 28 2.43 28.29 -0.48
CA LEU A 28 3.39 27.24 -0.15
C LEU A 28 4.80 27.84 -0.06
N LEU A 29 5.57 27.34 0.90
CA LEU A 29 6.99 27.65 1.04
C LEU A 29 7.81 26.78 0.07
N ASP A 30 9.05 27.17 -0.17
CA ASP A 30 9.97 26.37 -1.02
C ASP A 30 10.14 24.94 -0.47
N GLU A 31 10.16 24.79 0.86
CA GLU A 31 10.21 23.49 1.54
C GLU A 31 8.98 22.62 1.23
N ASP A 32 7.79 23.22 1.10
CA ASP A 32 6.57 22.48 0.75
C ASP A 32 6.64 21.95 -0.68
N TRP A 33 7.21 22.73 -1.61
CA TRP A 33 7.41 22.30 -2.99
C TRP A 33 8.42 21.15 -3.09
N ASP A 34 9.46 21.17 -2.26
CA ASP A 34 10.40 20.05 -2.14
C ASP A 34 9.70 18.79 -1.63
N ILE A 35 8.85 18.89 -0.60
CA ILE A 35 8.06 17.77 -0.09
C ILE A 35 7.12 17.24 -1.18
N ILE A 36 6.42 18.10 -1.91
CA ILE A 36 5.52 17.70 -3.01
C ILE A 36 6.31 16.95 -4.09
N THR A 37 7.51 17.42 -4.43
CA THR A 37 8.38 16.81 -5.44
C THR A 37 8.88 15.44 -5.00
N GLN A 38 9.32 15.33 -3.73
CA GLN A 38 9.73 14.07 -3.12
C GLN A 38 8.57 13.08 -3.07
N LEU A 39 7.38 13.52 -2.63
CA LEU A 39 6.18 12.70 -2.53
C LEU A 39 5.72 12.21 -3.91
N LYS A 40 5.78 13.06 -4.94
CA LYS A 40 5.47 12.68 -6.33
C LYS A 40 6.43 11.59 -6.83
N THR A 41 7.72 11.76 -6.58
CA THR A 41 8.74 10.79 -6.96
C THR A 41 8.50 9.46 -6.24
N PHE A 42 8.36 9.52 -4.93
CA PHE A 42 8.10 8.35 -4.09
C PHE A 42 6.83 7.60 -4.52
N SER A 43 5.71 8.34 -4.65
CA SER A 43 4.43 7.76 -5.08
C SER A 43 4.54 7.14 -6.47
N ARG A 44 5.20 7.78 -7.42
CA ARG A 44 5.29 7.29 -8.81
C ARG A 44 6.12 6.02 -8.94
N PHE A 45 7.26 5.94 -8.26
CA PHE A 45 8.18 4.82 -8.42
C PHE A 45 7.85 3.63 -7.51
N TYR A 46 7.37 3.87 -6.29
CA TYR A 46 7.21 2.82 -5.28
C TYR A 46 5.74 2.46 -5.03
N LEU A 47 4.85 3.44 -4.85
CA LEU A 47 3.47 3.16 -4.41
C LEU A 47 2.52 2.88 -5.59
N ALA A 48 2.51 3.74 -6.60
CA ALA A 48 1.60 3.69 -7.73
C ALA A 48 1.56 2.34 -8.47
N PRO A 49 2.70 1.68 -8.81
CA PRO A 49 2.63 0.40 -9.50
C PRO A 49 1.91 -0.66 -8.67
N ILE A 50 2.18 -0.73 -7.37
CA ILE A 50 1.68 -1.76 -6.47
C ILE A 50 0.20 -1.53 -6.16
N PHE A 51 -0.19 -0.31 -5.80
CA PHE A 51 -1.60 0.00 -5.55
C PHE A 51 -2.45 -0.12 -6.81
N LYS A 52 -1.93 0.26 -7.97
CA LYS A 52 -2.63 0.08 -9.25
C LYS A 52 -2.81 -1.41 -9.55
N GLN A 53 -1.76 -2.22 -9.39
CA GLN A 53 -1.85 -3.66 -9.63
C GLN A 53 -2.84 -4.33 -8.68
N ALA A 54 -2.78 -4.01 -7.39
CA ALA A 54 -3.73 -4.49 -6.38
C ALA A 54 -5.17 -4.10 -6.73
N THR A 55 -5.40 -2.83 -7.05
CA THR A 55 -6.74 -2.32 -7.40
C THR A 55 -7.28 -3.03 -8.65
N LEU A 56 -6.47 -3.17 -9.69
CA LEU A 56 -6.87 -3.86 -10.91
C LEU A 56 -7.21 -5.32 -10.62
N LEU A 57 -6.38 -6.02 -9.84
CA LEU A 57 -6.62 -7.41 -9.47
C LEU A 57 -7.95 -7.60 -8.74
N PHE A 58 -8.27 -6.72 -7.78
CA PHE A 58 -9.53 -6.81 -7.02
C PHE A 58 -10.74 -6.23 -7.74
N SER A 59 -10.55 -5.50 -8.84
CA SER A 59 -11.64 -4.94 -9.66
C SER A 59 -12.12 -5.89 -10.77
N VAL A 60 -11.45 -7.02 -11.00
CA VAL A 60 -11.87 -7.99 -12.01
C VAL A 60 -13.11 -8.76 -11.53
N LYS A 61 -14.15 -8.76 -12.36
CA LYS A 61 -15.37 -9.53 -12.13
C LYS A 61 -15.11 -11.03 -12.30
N ASP A 62 -15.87 -11.87 -11.59
CA ASP A 62 -15.95 -13.33 -11.80
C ASP A 62 -14.63 -14.10 -11.55
N THR A 63 -13.67 -13.51 -10.82
CA THR A 63 -12.45 -14.21 -10.38
C THR A 63 -12.40 -14.31 -8.86
N PRO A 64 -12.25 -15.52 -8.27
CA PRO A 64 -12.09 -15.67 -6.83
C PRO A 64 -10.71 -15.15 -6.43
N ASN A 65 -10.66 -13.92 -5.91
CA ASN A 65 -9.42 -13.23 -5.55
C ASN A 65 -9.06 -13.32 -4.07
N LEU A 66 -9.83 -14.07 -3.27
CA LEU A 66 -9.64 -14.22 -1.82
C LEU A 66 -8.25 -14.76 -1.47
N ALA A 67 -7.75 -15.72 -2.25
CA ALA A 67 -6.42 -16.30 -2.08
C ALA A 67 -5.28 -15.29 -2.36
N ASN A 68 -5.56 -14.21 -3.10
CA ASN A 68 -4.57 -13.19 -3.46
C ASN A 68 -4.49 -12.05 -2.44
N VAL A 69 -5.42 -11.98 -1.47
CA VAL A 69 -5.48 -10.86 -0.52
C VAL A 69 -4.21 -10.77 0.33
N ILE A 70 -3.80 -11.87 0.96
CA ILE A 70 -2.59 -11.92 1.79
C ILE A 70 -1.33 -11.63 0.95
N PRO A 71 -1.08 -12.29 -0.19
CA PRO A 71 0.10 -11.98 -1.02
C PRO A 71 0.18 -10.54 -1.51
N VAL A 72 -0.96 -9.93 -1.82
CA VAL A 72 -1.00 -8.51 -2.19
C VAL A 72 -0.72 -7.62 -0.98
N MET A 73 -1.22 -7.96 0.22
CA MET A 73 -0.88 -7.24 1.44
C MET A 73 0.62 -7.34 1.77
N ASP A 74 1.23 -8.53 1.63
CA ASP A 74 2.69 -8.73 1.81
C ASP A 74 3.51 -7.87 0.83
N SER A 75 3.04 -7.78 -0.43
CA SER A 75 3.66 -6.95 -1.46
C SER A 75 3.58 -5.45 -1.12
N ILE A 76 2.45 -5.00 -0.55
CA ILE A 76 2.29 -3.61 -0.09
C ILE A 76 3.19 -3.35 1.13
N ASP A 77 3.25 -4.25 2.11
CA ASP A 77 4.10 -4.09 3.29
C ASP A 77 5.59 -4.02 2.93
N SER A 78 6.01 -4.88 2.00
CA SER A 78 7.39 -4.89 1.48
C SER A 78 7.77 -3.55 0.84
N ALA A 79 6.86 -2.97 0.05
CA ALA A 79 7.08 -1.69 -0.60
C ALA A 79 7.15 -0.51 0.37
N LEU A 80 6.27 -0.50 1.38
CA LEU A 80 6.30 0.49 2.45
C LEU A 80 7.56 0.33 3.32
N SER A 81 8.03 -0.89 3.54
CA SER A 81 9.24 -1.17 4.31
C SER A 81 10.51 -0.68 3.62
N LEU A 82 10.66 -0.95 2.31
CA LEU A 82 11.80 -0.48 1.52
C LEU A 82 11.94 1.04 1.55
N SER A 83 10.81 1.76 1.58
CA SER A 83 10.79 3.22 1.61
C SER A 83 11.26 3.85 2.92
N ASN A 84 11.08 3.16 4.05
CA ASN A 84 11.53 3.65 5.36
C ASN A 84 13.06 3.52 5.55
N THR A 85 13.73 2.67 4.76
CA THR A 85 15.18 2.46 4.83
C THR A 85 16.00 3.49 4.06
N GLU A 86 15.39 4.20 3.10
CA GLU A 86 16.07 5.27 2.38
C GLU A 86 15.94 6.58 3.17
N LYS A 87 17.01 7.03 3.86
CA LYS A 87 17.13 8.36 4.52
C LYS A 87 17.03 9.57 3.57
N LYS A 88 16.39 9.38 2.42
CA LYS A 88 16.33 10.30 1.28
C LYS A 88 15.09 11.20 1.31
N TYR A 89 14.06 10.83 2.07
CA TYR A 89 12.77 11.50 2.10
C TYR A 89 12.58 12.32 3.37
N ASN A 90 11.82 13.42 3.25
CA ASN A 90 11.41 14.25 4.37
C ASN A 90 10.67 13.44 5.44
N ASP A 91 10.88 13.78 6.71
CA ASP A 91 10.27 13.10 7.86
C ASP A 91 8.75 12.99 7.76
N SER A 92 8.07 13.99 7.18
CA SER A 92 6.62 13.97 6.96
C SER A 92 6.18 12.82 6.06
N ILE A 93 6.98 12.49 5.04
CA ILE A 93 6.71 11.36 4.13
C ILE A 93 6.93 10.04 4.87
N CYS A 94 8.03 9.92 5.63
CA CYS A 94 8.33 8.74 6.43
C CYS A 94 7.26 8.47 7.50
N LEU A 95 6.76 9.53 8.14
CA LEU A 95 5.63 9.45 9.08
C LEU A 95 4.35 8.99 8.36
N GLY A 96 4.06 9.55 7.18
CA GLY A 96 2.93 9.13 6.37
C GLY A 96 2.99 7.65 5.97
N VAL A 97 4.16 7.16 5.57
CA VAL A 97 4.42 5.73 5.29
C VAL A 97 4.18 4.88 6.53
N SER A 98 4.67 5.32 7.69
CA SER A 98 4.50 4.59 8.95
C SER A 98 3.03 4.46 9.35
N LEU A 99 2.23 5.52 9.16
CA LEU A 99 0.77 5.48 9.37
C LEU A 99 0.05 4.58 8.36
N ALA A 100 0.48 4.60 7.09
CA ALA A 100 -0.06 3.70 6.07
C ALA A 100 0.21 2.23 6.43
N ARG A 101 1.41 1.92 6.94
CA ARG A 101 1.77 0.58 7.40
C ARG A 101 0.96 0.14 8.62
N GLN A 102 0.76 1.03 9.60
CA GLN A 102 -0.12 0.73 10.74
C GLN A 102 -1.56 0.43 10.29
N THR A 103 -2.04 1.17 9.29
CA THR A 103 -3.36 0.92 8.68
C THR A 103 -3.39 -0.44 7.99
N LEU A 104 -2.36 -0.78 7.21
CA LEU A 104 -2.23 -2.10 6.57
C LEU A 104 -2.26 -3.21 7.61
N ASN A 105 -1.45 -3.12 8.67
CA ASN A 105 -1.38 -4.11 9.74
C ASN A 105 -2.73 -4.33 10.43
N ARG A 106 -3.54 -3.27 10.59
CA ARG A 106 -4.90 -3.40 11.14
C ARG A 106 -5.82 -4.24 10.25
N TYR A 107 -5.66 -4.18 8.93
CA TYR A 107 -6.43 -5.02 8.01
C TYR A 107 -5.85 -6.41 7.89
N TYR A 108 -4.52 -6.53 7.94
CA TYR A 108 -3.81 -7.80 8.01
C TYR A 108 -4.26 -8.63 9.22
N SER A 109 -4.34 -8.02 10.41
CA SER A 109 -4.82 -8.72 11.61
C SER A 109 -6.26 -9.24 11.48
N LYS A 110 -7.07 -8.67 10.56
CA LYS A 110 -8.42 -9.19 10.29
C LYS A 110 -8.40 -10.41 9.37
N THR A 111 -7.44 -10.53 8.46
CA THR A 111 -7.27 -11.76 7.68
C THR A 111 -6.87 -12.93 8.58
N ASP A 112 -6.18 -12.64 9.68
CA ASP A 112 -5.77 -13.64 10.69
C ASP A 112 -6.92 -14.18 11.53
N THR A 113 -7.98 -13.40 11.70
CA THR A 113 -9.16 -13.85 12.45
C THR A 113 -10.09 -14.76 11.67
N SER A 114 -9.85 -14.94 10.35
CA SER A 114 -10.76 -15.65 9.46
C SER A 114 -10.06 -16.76 8.70
N ASP A 115 -10.40 -18.00 9.04
CA ASP A 115 -9.85 -19.21 8.41
C ASP A 115 -10.11 -19.29 6.89
N THR A 116 -11.07 -18.52 6.37
CA THR A 116 -11.40 -18.50 4.94
C THR A 116 -10.23 -18.04 4.06
N TYR A 117 -9.41 -17.08 4.50
CA TYR A 117 -8.24 -16.64 3.74
C TYR A 117 -7.17 -17.74 3.70
N GLN A 118 -6.97 -18.45 4.80
CA GLN A 118 -6.04 -19.57 4.91
C GLN A 118 -6.43 -20.72 3.98
N VAL A 119 -7.70 -21.13 4.04
CA VAL A 119 -8.23 -22.22 3.22
C VAL A 119 -8.18 -21.84 1.75
N ALA A 120 -8.53 -20.60 1.38
CA ALA A 120 -8.46 -20.13 0.01
C ALA A 120 -7.02 -20.19 -0.55
N MET A 121 -6.03 -19.76 0.23
CA MET A 121 -4.62 -19.88 -0.17
C MET A 121 -4.15 -21.33 -0.30
N LEU A 122 -4.56 -22.21 0.62
CA LEU A 122 -4.19 -23.62 0.60
C LEU A 122 -4.73 -24.34 -0.64
N LEU A 123 -5.97 -24.03 -1.02
CA LEU A 123 -6.63 -24.58 -2.19
C LEU A 123 -6.11 -23.96 -3.51
N HIS A 124 -5.45 -22.81 -3.45
CA HIS A 124 -4.93 -22.13 -4.63
C HIS A 124 -3.73 -22.90 -5.22
N PRO A 125 -3.79 -23.36 -6.50
CA PRO A 125 -2.79 -24.23 -7.09
C PRO A 125 -1.35 -23.70 -7.06
N ARG A 126 -1.21 -22.36 -7.10
CA ARG A 126 0.07 -21.66 -7.15
C ARG A 126 0.71 -21.44 -5.77
N TYR A 127 -0.08 -21.30 -4.71
CA TYR A 127 0.45 -20.99 -3.38
C TYR A 127 0.67 -22.26 -2.57
N LYS A 128 -0.41 -23.01 -2.31
CA LYS A 128 -0.42 -24.23 -1.49
C LYS A 128 0.48 -24.08 -0.24
N SER A 129 1.16 -25.15 0.15
CA SER A 129 2.16 -25.14 1.23
C SER A 129 3.50 -24.53 0.83
N VAL A 130 3.72 -24.19 -0.44
CA VAL A 130 5.01 -23.66 -0.93
C VAL A 130 5.17 -22.21 -0.50
N TYR A 131 4.14 -21.39 -0.70
CA TYR A 131 4.15 -19.98 -0.30
C TYR A 131 4.44 -19.81 1.20
N TRP A 132 3.85 -20.67 2.04
CA TRP A 132 4.02 -20.63 3.50
C TRP A 132 5.42 -21.01 3.96
N LYS A 133 6.08 -21.93 3.25
CA LYS A 133 7.46 -22.34 3.55
C LYS A 133 8.46 -21.26 3.13
N GLU A 134 8.15 -20.51 2.07
CA GLU A 134 9.02 -19.46 1.55
C GLU A 134 8.94 -18.15 2.36
N HIS A 135 7.85 -17.93 3.11
CA HIS A 135 7.65 -16.71 3.91
C HIS A 135 7.86 -16.92 5.43
N ASP A 136 8.38 -18.08 5.86
CA ASP A 136 8.62 -18.41 7.29
C ASP A 136 7.38 -18.23 8.19
N TRP A 137 6.18 -18.53 7.68
CA TRP A 137 4.95 -18.41 8.45
C TRP A 137 4.87 -19.45 9.58
N GLU A 138 4.25 -19.07 10.71
CA GLU A 138 4.11 -19.97 11.86
C GLU A 138 3.46 -21.31 11.47
N THR A 139 4.06 -22.42 11.88
CA THR A 139 3.59 -23.78 11.55
C THR A 139 2.14 -24.05 11.99
N LYS A 140 1.65 -23.29 12.99
CA LYS A 140 0.27 -23.31 13.46
C LYS A 140 -0.74 -22.96 12.36
N TRP A 141 -0.41 -22.02 11.48
CA TRP A 141 -1.26 -21.61 10.35
C TRP A 141 -1.45 -22.73 9.33
N ILE A 142 -0.38 -23.47 9.05
CA ILE A 142 -0.41 -24.62 8.15
C ILE A 142 -1.30 -25.72 8.73
N ALA A 143 -1.18 -25.98 10.03
CA ALA A 143 -1.94 -27.02 10.71
C ALA A 143 -3.45 -26.69 10.78
N VAL A 144 -3.83 -25.44 11.03
CA VAL A 144 -5.23 -25.00 11.04
C VAL A 144 -5.83 -25.12 9.64
N GLY A 145 -5.15 -24.64 8.61
CA GLY A 145 -5.61 -24.73 7.23
C GLY A 145 -5.87 -26.18 6.77
N ILE A 146 -4.94 -27.10 7.05
CA ILE A 146 -5.09 -28.53 6.71
C ILE A 146 -6.26 -29.15 7.50
N LYS A 147 -6.37 -28.86 8.80
CA LYS A 147 -7.45 -29.40 9.64
C LYS A 147 -8.83 -28.96 9.16
N ILE A 148 -8.95 -27.71 8.69
CA ILE A 148 -10.21 -27.19 8.17
C ILE A 148 -10.51 -27.76 6.79
N ALA A 149 -9.50 -27.89 5.92
CA ALA A 149 -9.67 -28.52 4.61
C ALA A 149 -10.18 -29.97 4.73
N HIS A 150 -9.61 -30.77 5.65
CA HIS A 150 -10.07 -32.13 5.96
C HIS A 150 -11.41 -32.22 6.70
N ARG A 151 -11.97 -31.09 7.17
CA ARG A 151 -13.30 -31.05 7.79
C ARG A 151 -14.39 -30.72 6.78
N ILE A 152 -14.03 -29.99 5.72
CA ILE A 152 -14.95 -29.54 4.67
C ILE A 152 -15.06 -30.60 3.55
N TYR A 153 -14.00 -31.39 3.34
CA TYR A 153 -13.96 -32.56 2.46
C TYR A 153 -13.90 -33.85 3.27
#